data_AF-A0A5K1ASF3-F1
#
_entry.id   AF-A0A5K1ASF3-F1
#
_cell.length_a   1.000
_cell.length_b   1.000
_cell.length_c   1.000
_cell.angle_alpha   90.00
_cell.angle_beta   90.00
_cell.angle_gamma   90.00
#
_symmetry.space_group_name_H-M   'P 1'
#
loop_
_entity.id
_entity.type
_entity.pdbx_description
1 polymer ?
#
loop_
_entity_poly.entity_id
_entity_poly.type
_entity_poly.pdbx_seq_one_letter_code
_entity_poly.pdbx_strand_id
1 'polypeptide(L)' 'LLVGLVSSYRYPGVEVDSDLAKKEAEILHDKINGNAVNHEDVIRILTTRSKAQLSATFSHYKDSFGNPIDE' A
#
# COMPACT_ATOMS: atom_id res chain seq x y z
N LEU A 1 10.16 -2.28 9.42
CA LEU A 1 9.98 -2.38 7.94
C LEU A 1 10.84 -3.47 7.30
N LEU A 2 12.18 -3.41 7.39
CA LEU A 2 13.09 -4.31 6.67
C LEU A 2 12.86 -5.81 6.95
N VAL A 3 12.61 -6.18 8.21
CA VAL A 3 12.28 -7.57 8.59
C VAL A 3 11.02 -8.07 7.87
N GLY A 4 9.98 -7.25 7.77
CA GLY A 4 8.76 -7.61 7.04
C GLY A 4 9.00 -7.78 5.53
N LEU A 5 9.90 -6.99 4.93
CA LEU A 5 10.23 -7.12 3.52
C LEU A 5 10.98 -8.43 3.22
N VAL A 6 12.04 -8.72 4.00
CA VAL A 6 12.90 -9.88 3.78
C VAL A 6 12.24 -11.20 4.17
N SER A 7 11.31 -11.18 5.13
CA SER A 7 10.57 -12.37 5.58
C SER A 7 9.24 -12.59 4.85
N SER A 8 8.83 -11.68 3.95
CA SER A 8 7.54 -11.80 3.27
C SER A 8 7.52 -12.90 2.21
N TYR A 9 6.56 -13.84 2.33
CA TYR A 9 6.19 -14.77 1.27
C TYR A 9 4.94 -14.25 0.55
N ARG A 10 5.14 -13.38 -0.45
CA ARG A 10 4.04 -12.70 -1.14
C ARG A 10 3.39 -13.60 -2.17
N TYR A 11 2.06 -13.55 -2.23
CA TYR A 11 1.30 -14.22 -3.28
C TYR A 11 1.69 -13.66 -4.66
N PRO A 12 2.08 -14.50 -5.64
CA PRO A 12 2.53 -14.06 -6.96
C PRO A 12 1.39 -13.84 -7.97
N GLY A 13 0.15 -14.16 -7.61
CA GLY A 13 -0.98 -14.03 -8.54
C GLY A 13 -1.35 -12.59 -8.85
N VAL A 14 -2.11 -12.43 -9.93
CA VAL A 14 -2.58 -11.16 -10.49
C VAL A 14 -3.94 -10.73 -9.96
N GLU A 15 -4.50 -11.50 -9.02
CA GLU A 15 -5.76 -11.18 -8.37
C GLU A 15 -5.61 -9.88 -7.57
N VAL A 16 -6.57 -8.98 -7.80
CA VAL A 16 -6.63 -7.66 -7.18
C VAL A 16 -8.03 -7.46 -6.63
N ASP A 17 -8.09 -7.05 -5.37
CA ASP A 17 -9.31 -6.57 -4.72
C ASP A 17 -9.32 -5.04 -4.79
N SER A 18 -10.14 -4.50 -5.70
CA SER A 18 -10.25 -3.07 -5.95
C SER A 18 -10.83 -2.30 -4.76
N ASP A 19 -11.80 -2.89 -4.03
CA ASP A 19 -12.39 -2.25 -2.86
C ASP A 19 -11.37 -2.14 -1.72
N LEU A 20 -10.55 -3.18 -1.55
CA LEU A 20 -9.44 -3.16 -0.60
C LEU A 20 -8.36 -2.17 -1.04
N ALA A 21 -8.01 -2.12 -2.33
CA ALA A 21 -7.00 -1.20 -2.86
C ALA A 21 -7.39 0.26 -2.62
N LYS A 22 -8.66 0.61 -2.78
CA LYS A 22 -9.17 1.95 -2.48
C LYS A 22 -9.04 2.30 -0.99
N LYS A 23 -9.46 1.39 -0.10
CA LYS A 23 -9.35 1.60 1.36
C LYS A 23 -7.88 1.74 1.80
N GLU A 24 -6.99 0.92 1.25
CA GLU A 24 -5.57 0.97 1.57
C GLU A 24 -4.91 2.25 1.04
N ALA A 25 -5.35 2.77 -0.11
CA ALA A 25 -4.90 4.07 -0.62
C ALA A 25 -5.29 5.22 0.33
N GLU A 26 -6.53 5.23 0.84
CA GLU A 26 -6.99 6.22 1.81
C GLU A 26 -6.19 6.15 3.13
N ILE A 27 -5.91 4.94 3.62
CA ILE A 27 -5.09 4.73 4.82
C ILE A 27 -3.66 5.25 4.60
N LEU A 28 -3.05 4.95 3.45
CA LEU A 28 -1.71 5.44 3.12
C LEU A 28 -1.68 6.97 3.12
N HIS A 29 -2.66 7.62 2.51
CA HIS A 29 -2.72 9.08 2.46
C HIS A 29 -2.88 9.72 3.85
N ASP A 30 -3.77 9.19 4.68
CA ASP A 30 -3.97 9.65 6.06
C ASP A 30 -2.69 9.52 6.89
N LYS A 31 -2.01 8.36 6.82
CA LYS A 31 -0.80 8.10 7.62
C LYS A 31 0.43 8.84 7.10
N ILE A 32 0.58 9.03 5.80
CA ILE A 32 1.69 9.80 5.22
C ILE A 32 1.55 11.28 5.58
N ASN A 33 0.36 11.87 5.42
CA ASN A 33 0.11 13.26 5.81
C ASN A 33 0.22 13.49 7.32
N GLY A 34 -0.09 12.46 8.12
CA GLY A 34 0.09 12.47 9.57
C GLY A 34 1.53 12.25 10.05
N ASN A 35 2.54 12.18 9.16
CA ASN A 35 3.93 11.78 9.48
C ASN A 35 4.06 10.41 10.18
N ALA A 36 3.05 9.55 10.03
CA ALA A 36 2.96 8.24 10.65
C ALA A 36 3.43 7.13 9.68
N VAL A 37 4.56 7.34 9.00
CA VAL A 37 5.09 6.40 8.00
C VAL A 37 5.49 5.04 8.62
N ASN A 38 5.82 5.05 9.91
CA ASN A 38 6.12 3.85 10.68
C ASN A 38 4.89 3.14 11.26
N HIS A 39 3.67 3.58 10.91
CA HIS A 39 2.43 2.96 11.38
C HIS A 39 2.32 1.52 10.88
N GLU A 40 1.77 0.65 11.71
CA GLU A 40 1.66 -0.79 11.43
C GLU A 40 0.92 -1.07 10.12
N ASP A 41 -0.12 -0.29 9.81
CA ASP A 41 -0.85 -0.41 8.55
C ASP A 41 0.00 -0.11 7.32
N VAL A 42 0.85 0.93 7.36
CA VAL A 42 1.74 1.27 6.24
C VAL A 42 2.74 0.12 6.04
N ILE A 43 3.32 -0.36 7.13
CA ILE A 43 4.25 -1.51 7.10
C ILE A 43 3.53 -2.75 6.57
N ARG A 44 2.33 -3.06 7.06
CA ARG A 44 1.53 -4.22 6.64
C ARG A 44 1.23 -4.15 5.15
N ILE A 45 0.76 -3.02 4.64
CA ILE A 45 0.45 -2.84 3.21
C ILE A 45 1.71 -3.09 2.39
N LEU A 46 2.82 -2.43 2.70
CA LEU A 46 4.07 -2.52 1.93
C LEU A 46 4.76 -3.88 2.00
N THR A 47 4.61 -4.61 3.12
CA THR A 47 5.34 -5.87 3.35
C THR A 47 4.55 -7.11 3.00
N THR A 48 3.22 -7.11 3.16
CA THR A 48 2.41 -8.34 3.05
C THR A 48 1.60 -8.44 1.76
N ARG A 49 1.28 -7.32 1.10
CA ARG A 49 0.47 -7.32 -0.13
C ARG A 49 1.23 -7.85 -1.33
N SER A 50 0.50 -8.50 -2.24
CA SER A 50 1.03 -8.93 -3.53
C SER A 50 1.45 -7.72 -4.36
N LYS A 51 2.34 -7.92 -5.34
CA LYS A 51 2.80 -6.84 -6.21
C LYS A 51 1.64 -6.27 -7.04
N ALA A 52 0.73 -7.12 -7.51
CA ALA A 52 -0.46 -6.70 -8.25
C ALA A 52 -1.38 -5.81 -7.39
N GLN A 53 -1.66 -6.22 -6.15
CA GLN A 53 -2.47 -5.45 -5.21
C GLN A 53 -1.83 -4.11 -4.84
N LEU A 54 -0.51 -4.09 -4.61
CA LEU A 54 0.23 -2.84 -4.35
C LEU A 54 0.14 -1.88 -5.53
N SER A 55 0.31 -2.38 -6.75
CA SER A 55 0.16 -1.55 -7.95
C SER A 55 -1.23 -0.94 -8.03
N ALA A 56 -2.29 -1.71 -7.80
CA ALA A 56 -3.66 -1.21 -7.81
C ALA A 56 -3.90 -0.17 -6.70
N THR A 57 -3.34 -0.39 -5.51
CA THR A 57 -3.41 0.55 -4.38
C THR A 57 -2.76 1.88 -4.73
N PHE A 58 -1.57 1.85 -5.34
CA PHE A 58 -0.87 3.08 -5.77
C PHE A 58 -1.56 3.78 -6.94
N SER A 59 -2.17 3.03 -7.87
CA SER A 59 -3.02 3.60 -8.91
C SER A 59 -4.20 4.35 -8.29
N HIS A 60 -4.95 3.73 -7.38
CA HIS A 60 -6.05 4.39 -6.69
C HIS A 60 -5.62 5.59 -5.84
N TYR A 61 -4.44 5.53 -5.22
CA TYR A 61 -3.87 6.66 -4.49
C TYR A 61 -3.69 7.85 -5.44
N LYS A 62 -3.02 7.65 -6.57
CA LYS A 62 -2.79 8.70 -7.57
C LYS A 62 -4.11 9.24 -8.13
N ASP A 63 -5.07 8.36 -8.43
CA ASP A 63 -6.36 8.76 -8.99
C ASP A 63 -7.20 9.57 -7.99
N SER A 64 -7.07 9.28 -6.68
CA SER A 64 -7.87 9.93 -5.63
C SER A 64 -7.25 11.22 -5.10
N PHE A 65 -5.91 11.29 -5.03
CA PHE A 65 -5.20 12.41 -4.39
C PHE A 65 -4.43 13.30 -5.39
N GLY A 66 -4.30 12.87 -6.65
CA GLY A 66 -3.72 13.67 -7.73
C GLY A 66 -2.19 13.62 -7.82
N ASN A 67 -1.50 13.18 -6.77
CA ASN A 67 -0.06 12.96 -6.73
C ASN A 67 0.26 11.47 -6.52
N PRO A 68 1.39 10.97 -7.06
CA PRO A 68 1.88 9.65 -6.71
C PRO A 68 2.36 9.62 -5.26
N ILE A 69 2.52 8.41 -4.71
CA ILE A 69 2.85 8.22 -3.29
C ILE A 69 4.30 8.60 -2.93
N ASP A 70 5.17 8.76 -3.93
CA ASP A 70 6.59 9.09 -3.81
C ASP A 70 6.91 10.58 -3.98
N GLU A 71 5.89 11.42 -4.16
CA GLU A 71 5.99 12.89 -4.20
C GLU A 71 5.84 13.51 -2.80
#